data_AF-A0A1U8JTP3-F1
#
_entry.id   AF-A0A1U8JTP3-F1
#
_cell.length_a   1.000
_cell.length_b   1.000
_cell.length_c   1.000
_cell.angle_alpha   90.00
_cell.angle_beta   90.00
_cell.angle_gamma   90.00
#
_symmetry.space_group_name_H-M   'P 1'
#
loop_
_entity.id
_entity.type
_entity.pdbx_description
1 polymer ?
#
loop_
_entity_poly.entity_id
_entity_poly.type
_entity_poly.pdbx_seq_one_letter_code
_entity_poly.pdbx_strand_id
1 'polypeptide(L)'
;MQWKLTRGKLRPRLLNFVSSLDDSSVQSVSQKAFLSLPDISKAISQLTVLKGVGPATASAVLAAYAPETAPFMSDEAMVAALGSSKDYSLKQYLLFVEKLQSKSKELSSMGDSFKPSDVERALWSSAVGVKLQSSQTAPDNKIKGSNKRKRKH
;
A
#
# COMPACT_ATOMS: atom_id res chain seq x y z
N MET A 1 2.30 11.71 2.56
CA MET A 1 1.93 11.08 1.27
C MET A 1 3.12 10.63 0.43
N GLN A 2 4.24 11.35 0.39
CA GLN A 2 5.40 11.02 -0.47
C GLN A 2 5.92 9.57 -0.32
N TRP A 3 5.97 9.03 0.90
CA TRP A 3 6.42 7.64 1.13
C TRP A 3 5.49 6.56 0.54
N LYS A 4 4.19 6.85 0.40
CA LYS A 4 3.24 5.96 -0.29
C LYS A 4 3.38 6.06 -1.81
N LEU A 5 3.88 7.20 -2.32
CA LEU A 5 4.08 7.44 -3.76
C LEU A 5 5.16 6.56 -4.38
N THR A 6 6.04 5.96 -3.59
CA THR A 6 7.08 5.05 -4.07
C THR A 6 6.65 3.58 -4.11
N ARG A 7 5.49 3.22 -3.51
CA ARG A 7 5.02 1.83 -3.41
C ARG A 7 3.86 1.46 -4.35
N GLY A 8 3.44 2.31 -5.32
CA GLY A 8 2.30 1.99 -6.20
C GLY A 8 2.05 2.92 -7.39
N LYS A 9 0.97 2.65 -8.16
CA LYS A 9 0.61 3.39 -9.39
C LYS A 9 0.00 4.77 -9.09
N LEU A 10 0.66 5.82 -9.57
CA LEU A 10 0.27 7.23 -9.35
C LEU A 10 -1.09 7.57 -9.99
N ARG A 11 -1.99 8.21 -9.22
CA ARG A 11 -3.24 8.79 -9.72
C ARG A 11 -3.26 10.31 -9.44
N PRO A 12 -2.91 11.16 -10.42
CA PRO A 12 -2.73 12.61 -10.21
C PRO A 12 -3.96 13.30 -9.60
N ARG A 13 -5.17 12.88 -10.00
CA ARG A 13 -6.42 13.44 -9.47
C ARG A 13 -6.61 13.20 -7.97
N LEU A 14 -6.02 12.14 -7.42
CA LEU A 14 -6.12 11.83 -6.00
C LEU A 14 -5.27 12.78 -5.14
N LEU A 15 -4.13 13.22 -5.67
CA LEU A 15 -3.25 14.16 -4.98
C LEU A 15 -3.91 15.51 -4.78
N ASN A 16 -4.63 15.99 -5.80
CA ASN A 16 -5.35 17.26 -5.72
C ASN A 16 -6.41 17.26 -4.61
N PHE A 17 -7.11 16.14 -4.39
CA PHE A 17 -8.09 16.04 -3.32
C PHE A 17 -7.45 16.04 -1.93
N VAL A 18 -6.31 15.36 -1.79
CA VAL A 18 -5.60 15.27 -0.51
C VAL A 18 -4.91 16.59 -0.17
N SER A 19 -4.34 17.29 -1.15
CA SER A 19 -3.71 18.60 -0.94
C SER A 19 -4.72 19.70 -0.62
N SER A 20 -6.00 19.52 -0.98
CA SER A 20 -7.07 20.47 -0.66
C SER A 20 -7.79 20.17 0.66
N LEU A 21 -7.32 19.17 1.44
CA LEU A 21 -7.92 18.86 2.73
C LEU A 21 -7.52 19.92 3.76
N ASP A 22 -8.48 20.29 4.60
CA ASP A 22 -8.25 21.17 5.73
C ASP A 22 -7.58 20.41 6.89
N ASP A 23 -6.54 20.99 7.47
CA ASP A 23 -5.72 20.35 8.53
C ASP A 23 -6.54 20.02 9.79
N SER A 24 -7.49 20.89 10.18
CA SER A 24 -8.35 20.66 11.35
C SER A 24 -9.27 19.46 11.14
N SER A 25 -9.77 19.31 9.91
CA SER A 25 -10.60 18.17 9.52
C SER A 25 -9.79 16.87 9.52
N VAL A 26 -8.57 16.89 8.98
CA VAL A 26 -7.67 15.73 8.98
C VAL A 26 -7.31 15.32 10.40
N GLN A 27 -7.00 16.27 11.29
CA GLN A 27 -6.68 16.00 12.69
C GLN A 27 -7.87 15.38 13.43
N SER A 28 -9.07 15.97 13.30
CA SER A 28 -10.28 15.47 13.94
C SER A 28 -10.63 14.05 13.48
N VAL A 29 -10.57 13.78 12.18
CA VAL A 29 -10.89 12.46 11.61
C VAL A 29 -9.83 11.42 11.99
N SER A 30 -8.54 11.76 11.92
CA SER A 30 -7.47 10.84 12.30
C SER A 30 -7.52 10.48 13.78
N GLN A 31 -7.78 11.45 14.67
CA GLN A 31 -7.95 11.19 16.10
C GLN A 31 -9.12 10.23 16.37
N LYS A 32 -10.28 10.45 15.74
CA LYS A 32 -11.44 9.54 15.86
C LYS A 32 -11.13 8.13 15.34
N ALA A 33 -10.38 8.03 14.25
CA ALA A 33 -9.96 6.75 13.69
C ALA A 33 -9.02 5.99 14.64
N PHE A 34 -8.05 6.68 15.21
CA PHE A 34 -7.10 6.08 16.17
C PHE A 34 -7.78 5.61 17.45
N LEU A 35 -8.73 6.40 17.97
CA LEU A 35 -9.56 6.01 19.12
C LEU A 35 -10.51 4.84 18.84
N SER A 36 -10.77 4.52 17.56
CA SER A 36 -11.62 3.40 17.18
C SER A 36 -10.87 2.07 17.19
N LEU A 37 -9.53 2.06 17.29
CA LEU A 37 -8.77 0.83 17.41
C LEU A 37 -9.05 0.15 18.77
N PRO A 38 -9.10 -1.20 18.84
CA PRO A 38 -8.66 -2.16 17.81
C PRO A 38 -9.69 -2.47 16.70
N ASP A 39 -10.84 -1.81 16.66
CA ASP A 39 -11.82 -1.99 15.57
C ASP A 39 -11.35 -1.29 14.28
N ILE A 40 -10.69 -2.09 13.44
CA ILE A 40 -10.12 -1.64 12.16
C ILE A 40 -11.22 -1.23 11.17
N SER A 41 -12.37 -1.92 11.20
CA SER A 41 -13.49 -1.61 10.28
C SER A 41 -14.00 -0.19 10.54
N LYS A 42 -14.21 0.13 11.81
CA LYS A 42 -14.62 1.46 12.25
C LYS A 42 -13.54 2.50 11.99
N ALA A 43 -12.27 2.19 12.28
CA ALA A 43 -11.15 3.10 12.05
C ALA A 43 -10.99 3.49 10.56
N ILE A 44 -11.09 2.52 9.65
CA ILE A 44 -11.06 2.79 8.20
C ILE A 44 -12.27 3.64 7.80
N SER A 45 -13.46 3.30 8.29
CA SER A 45 -14.69 4.03 7.97
C SER A 45 -14.59 5.51 8.35
N GLN A 46 -13.99 5.83 9.51
CA GLN A 46 -13.71 7.22 9.91
C GLN A 46 -12.79 7.93 8.90
N LEU A 47 -11.67 7.30 8.53
CA LEU A 47 -10.69 7.89 7.61
C LEU A 47 -11.25 8.06 6.19
N THR A 48 -12.14 7.18 5.73
CA THR A 48 -12.71 7.23 4.38
C THR A 48 -13.73 8.34 4.16
N VAL A 49 -14.10 9.08 5.21
CA VAL A 49 -14.90 10.31 5.09
C VAL A 49 -14.10 11.41 4.38
N LEU A 50 -12.76 11.39 4.49
CA LEU A 50 -11.90 12.36 3.83
C LEU A 50 -11.89 12.13 2.31
N LYS A 51 -12.12 13.21 1.56
CA LYS A 51 -12.13 13.15 0.09
C LYS A 51 -10.78 12.69 -0.45
N GLY A 52 -10.79 11.66 -1.29
CA GLY A 52 -9.58 11.07 -1.84
C GLY A 52 -8.87 10.07 -0.91
N VAL A 53 -9.45 9.76 0.24
CA VAL A 53 -8.97 8.69 1.13
C VAL A 53 -9.89 7.49 1.00
N GLY A 54 -9.44 6.45 0.29
CA GLY A 54 -10.09 5.13 0.26
C GLY A 54 -9.46 4.16 1.27
N PRO A 55 -9.97 2.91 1.38
CA PRO A 55 -9.43 1.90 2.30
C PRO A 55 -7.93 1.65 2.17
N ALA A 56 -7.40 1.66 0.94
CA ALA A 56 -5.97 1.54 0.70
C ALA A 56 -5.15 2.75 1.22
N THR A 57 -5.71 3.95 1.28
CA THR A 57 -5.02 5.14 1.85
C THR A 57 -5.21 5.20 3.35
N ALA A 58 -6.41 4.90 3.83
CA ALA A 58 -6.70 4.79 5.24
C ALA A 58 -5.81 3.75 5.94
N SER A 59 -5.63 2.55 5.34
CA SER A 59 -4.75 1.51 5.88
C SER A 59 -3.28 1.96 5.97
N ALA A 60 -2.80 2.80 5.05
CA ALA A 60 -1.44 3.35 5.14
C ALA A 60 -1.27 4.26 6.37
N VAL A 61 -2.31 5.05 6.69
CA VAL A 61 -2.32 5.91 7.88
C VAL A 61 -2.37 5.07 9.15
N LEU A 62 -3.25 4.05 9.18
CA LEU A 62 -3.35 3.16 10.34
C LEU A 62 -2.08 2.33 10.55
N ALA A 63 -1.42 1.86 9.48
CA ALA A 63 -0.18 1.11 9.60
C ALA A 63 0.98 1.93 10.16
N ALA A 64 0.99 3.24 9.89
CA ALA A 64 1.97 4.15 10.49
C ALA A 64 1.72 4.40 11.98
N TYR A 65 0.44 4.39 12.41
CA TYR A 65 0.06 4.66 13.80
C TYR A 65 0.06 3.40 14.69
N ALA A 66 -0.49 2.30 14.19
CA ALA A 66 -0.69 1.05 14.93
C ALA A 66 -0.20 -0.17 14.12
N PRO A 67 1.12 -0.31 13.92
CA PRO A 67 1.69 -1.40 13.13
C PRO A 67 1.45 -2.80 13.72
N GLU A 68 1.16 -2.89 15.02
CA GLU A 68 0.77 -4.13 15.72
C GLU A 68 -0.60 -4.65 15.28
N THR A 69 -1.45 -3.76 14.77
CA THR A 69 -2.88 -4.02 14.63
C THR A 69 -3.29 -3.96 13.16
N ALA A 70 -2.85 -2.93 12.44
CA ALA A 70 -3.33 -2.63 11.09
C ALA A 70 -2.18 -2.65 10.06
N PRO A 71 -2.02 -3.73 9.27
CA PRO A 71 -1.06 -3.75 8.17
C PRO A 71 -1.48 -2.84 7.01
N PHE A 72 -0.51 -2.42 6.20
CA PHE A 72 -0.79 -1.62 5.00
C PHE A 72 -1.37 -2.49 3.86
N MET A 73 -2.43 -2.03 3.21
CA MET A 73 -3.04 -2.71 2.06
C MET A 73 -2.26 -2.43 0.76
N SER A 74 -1.04 -2.96 0.63
CA SER A 74 -0.26 -2.87 -0.61
C SER A 74 -0.68 -3.93 -1.63
N ASP A 75 -0.65 -3.58 -2.93
CA ASP A 75 -1.08 -4.48 -4.00
C ASP A 75 -0.29 -5.79 -3.97
N GLU A 76 1.03 -5.71 -3.81
CA GLU A 76 1.92 -6.88 -3.78
C GLU A 76 1.62 -7.80 -2.58
N ALA A 77 1.45 -7.24 -1.38
CA ALA A 77 1.11 -8.03 -0.21
C ALA A 77 -0.30 -8.64 -0.34
N MET A 78 -1.24 -7.92 -0.95
CA MET A 78 -2.59 -8.40 -1.25
C MET A 78 -2.57 -9.60 -2.22
N VAL A 79 -1.76 -9.55 -3.29
CA VAL A 79 -1.54 -10.72 -4.16
C VAL A 79 -0.95 -11.87 -3.37
N ALA A 80 0.11 -11.63 -2.58
CA ALA A 80 0.79 -12.69 -1.86
C ALA A 80 -0.09 -13.35 -0.78
N ALA A 81 -0.90 -12.56 -0.08
CA ALA A 81 -1.76 -13.04 0.98
C ALA A 81 -3.08 -13.61 0.44
N LEU A 82 -3.77 -12.93 -0.48
CA LEU A 82 -5.14 -13.28 -0.90
C LEU A 82 -5.25 -13.75 -2.35
N GLY A 83 -4.17 -13.70 -3.13
CA GLY A 83 -4.18 -14.05 -4.56
C GLY A 83 -4.84 -12.99 -5.46
N SER A 84 -5.24 -11.84 -4.92
CA SER A 84 -5.90 -10.77 -5.67
C SER A 84 -5.47 -9.38 -5.19
N SER A 85 -5.33 -8.43 -6.12
CA SER A 85 -4.88 -7.04 -5.82
C SER A 85 -5.80 -5.93 -6.30
N LYS A 86 -6.90 -6.26 -6.98
CA LYS A 86 -7.77 -5.26 -7.61
C LYS A 86 -8.97 -4.84 -6.76
N ASP A 87 -9.19 -5.51 -5.63
CA ASP A 87 -10.31 -5.21 -4.73
C ASP A 87 -9.81 -4.39 -3.53
N TYR A 88 -10.15 -3.10 -3.55
CA TYR A 88 -9.84 -2.13 -2.50
C TYR A 88 -11.02 -1.88 -1.56
N SER A 89 -11.97 -2.82 -1.49
CA SER A 89 -13.10 -2.72 -0.56
C SER A 89 -12.65 -2.92 0.89
N LEU A 90 -13.46 -2.38 1.81
CA LEU A 90 -13.25 -2.60 3.25
C LEU A 90 -13.29 -4.09 3.60
N LYS A 91 -14.21 -4.86 2.98
CA LYS A 91 -14.33 -6.30 3.21
C LYS A 91 -13.04 -7.04 2.86
N GLN A 92 -12.47 -6.75 1.69
CA GLN A 92 -11.23 -7.39 1.28
C GLN A 92 -10.06 -6.99 2.20
N TYR A 93 -10.02 -5.74 2.64
CA TYR A 93 -9.02 -5.29 3.61
C TYR A 93 -9.12 -6.04 4.94
N LEU A 94 -10.32 -6.27 5.48
CA LEU A 94 -10.49 -7.00 6.73
C LEU A 94 -10.00 -8.46 6.62
N LEU A 95 -10.30 -9.14 5.51
CA LEU A 95 -9.77 -10.50 5.23
C LEU A 95 -8.24 -10.50 5.16
N PHE A 96 -7.66 -9.48 4.54
CA PHE A 96 -6.21 -9.32 4.47
C PHE A 96 -5.59 -9.15 5.86
N VAL A 97 -6.14 -8.24 6.67
CA VAL A 97 -5.70 -7.98 8.04
C VAL A 97 -5.74 -9.26 8.88
N GLU A 98 -6.84 -10.00 8.85
CA GLU A 98 -7.00 -11.24 9.60
C GLU A 98 -5.92 -12.27 9.24
N LYS A 99 -5.64 -12.43 7.95
CA LYS A 99 -4.60 -13.35 7.46
C LYS A 99 -3.20 -12.94 7.93
N LEU A 100 -2.89 -11.64 7.89
CA LEU A 100 -1.59 -11.13 8.33
C LEU A 100 -1.43 -11.19 9.84
N GLN A 101 -2.48 -10.90 10.62
CA GLN A 101 -2.45 -11.06 12.07
C GLN A 101 -2.26 -12.52 12.47
N SER A 102 -2.94 -13.45 11.80
CA SER A 102 -2.77 -14.88 12.04
C SER A 102 -1.34 -15.34 11.73
N LYS A 103 -0.76 -14.88 10.60
CA LYS A 103 0.63 -15.18 10.26
C LYS A 103 1.65 -14.52 11.18
N SER A 104 1.40 -13.30 11.62
CA SER A 104 2.23 -12.61 12.62
C SER A 104 2.26 -13.38 13.94
N LYS A 105 1.12 -13.90 14.40
CA LYS A 105 1.05 -14.75 15.60
C LYS A 105 1.78 -16.09 15.43
N GLU A 106 1.60 -16.74 14.28
CA GLU A 106 2.29 -18.00 13.94
C GLU A 106 3.81 -17.81 13.95
N LEU A 107 4.33 -16.77 13.26
CA LEU A 107 5.75 -16.47 13.24
C LEU A 107 6.28 -16.07 14.62
N SER A 108 5.48 -15.34 15.39
CA SER A 108 5.86 -14.93 16.76
C SER A 108 5.97 -16.10 17.73
N SER A 109 5.36 -17.24 17.43
CA SER A 109 5.53 -18.45 18.24
C SER A 109 6.90 -19.11 18.06
N MET A 110 7.66 -18.73 17.02
CA MET A 110 8.96 -19.31 16.68
C MET A 110 10.16 -18.55 17.30
N GLY A 111 9.91 -17.53 18.13
CA GLY A 111 10.91 -16.86 18.97
C GLY A 111 11.00 -15.35 18.77
N ASP A 112 10.89 -14.87 17.53
CA ASP A 112 10.97 -13.44 17.20
C ASP A 112 9.58 -12.82 17.14
N SER A 113 9.37 -11.65 17.76
CA SER A 113 8.08 -10.96 17.68
C SER A 113 7.90 -10.30 16.31
N PHE A 114 6.91 -10.77 15.55
CA PHE A 114 6.53 -10.21 14.26
C PHE A 114 5.21 -9.46 14.34
N LYS A 115 5.18 -8.23 13.83
CA LYS A 115 3.97 -7.42 13.73
C LYS A 115 3.25 -7.73 12.41
N PRO A 116 1.93 -7.55 12.30
CA PRO A 116 1.24 -7.66 11.02
C PRO A 116 1.87 -6.78 9.93
N SER A 117 2.31 -5.57 10.28
CA SER A 117 3.04 -4.68 9.34
C SER A 117 4.42 -5.19 8.94
N ASP A 118 5.10 -5.99 9.77
CA ASP A 118 6.38 -6.60 9.38
C ASP A 118 6.17 -7.71 8.35
N VAL A 119 5.11 -8.51 8.54
CA VAL A 119 4.69 -9.54 7.57
C VAL A 119 4.32 -8.89 6.24
N GLU A 120 3.52 -7.81 6.26
CA GLU A 120 3.20 -7.01 5.07
C GLU A 120 4.46 -6.57 4.34
N ARG A 121 5.41 -5.96 5.07
CA ARG A 121 6.63 -5.41 4.48
C ARG A 121 7.51 -6.52 3.91
N ALA A 122 7.57 -7.69 4.54
CA ALA A 122 8.30 -8.84 4.03
C ALA A 122 7.69 -9.36 2.71
N LEU A 123 6.37 -9.51 2.65
CA LEU A 123 5.65 -9.91 1.44
C LEU A 123 5.88 -8.91 0.29
N TRP A 124 5.73 -7.62 0.58
CA TRP A 124 5.97 -6.56 -0.40
C TRP A 124 7.42 -6.56 -0.90
N SER A 125 8.40 -6.65 0.00
CA SER A 125 9.82 -6.63 -0.35
C SER A 125 10.21 -7.83 -1.23
N SER A 126 9.68 -9.01 -0.92
CA SER A 126 9.87 -10.23 -1.71
C SER A 126 9.31 -10.07 -3.14
N ALA A 127 8.07 -9.59 -3.26
CA ALA A 127 7.43 -9.37 -4.55
C ALA A 127 8.15 -8.32 -5.41
N VAL A 128 8.59 -7.22 -4.80
CA VAL A 128 9.37 -6.19 -5.50
C VAL A 128 10.74 -6.72 -5.92
N GLY A 129 11.40 -7.54 -5.09
CA GLY A 129 12.66 -8.19 -5.44
C GLY A 129 12.55 -9.06 -6.69
N VAL A 130 11.51 -9.90 -6.77
CA VAL A 130 11.23 -10.74 -7.96
C VAL A 130 10.96 -9.89 -9.21
N LYS A 131 10.23 -8.79 -9.05
CA LYS A 131 9.93 -7.86 -10.16
C LYS A 131 11.21 -7.19 -10.70
N LEU A 132 12.13 -6.81 -9.82
CA LEU A 132 13.41 -6.22 -10.22
C LEU A 132 14.29 -7.23 -10.96
N GLN A 133 14.38 -8.47 -10.47
CA GLN A 133 15.16 -9.53 -11.12
C GLN A 133 14.62 -9.86 -12.53
N SER A 134 13.30 -10.01 -12.67
CA SER A 134 12.69 -10.28 -13.98
C SER A 134 12.88 -9.15 -15.00
N SER A 135 12.96 -7.89 -14.54
CA SER A 135 13.29 -6.75 -15.40
C SER A 135 14.76 -6.69 -15.82
N GLN A 136 15.68 -7.29 -15.05
CA GLN A 136 17.10 -7.40 -15.41
C GLN A 136 17.41 -8.57 -16.36
N THR A 137 16.57 -9.60 -16.38
CA THR A 137 16.73 -10.77 -17.27
C THR A 137 16.12 -10.59 -18.67
N ALA A 138 15.51 -9.45 -18.97
CA ALA A 138 15.05 -9.15 -20.32
C ALA A 138 16.26 -8.75 -21.19
N PRO A 139 16.60 -9.50 -22.27
CA PRO A 139 17.70 -9.12 -23.14
C PRO A 139 17.35 -7.83 -23.86
N ASP A 140 18.27 -6.86 -23.77
CA ASP A 140 18.21 -5.55 -24.41
C ASP A 140 18.37 -5.72 -25.94
N ASN A 141 17.31 -6.13 -26.62
CA ASN A 141 17.28 -6.20 -28.07
C ASN A 141 16.91 -4.84 -28.66
N LYS A 142 17.83 -3.87 -28.53
CA LYS A 142 17.84 -2.66 -29.35
C LYS A 142 19.26 -2.30 -29.80
N ILE A 143 19.67 -2.85 -30.94
CA ILE A 143 20.78 -2.28 -31.74
C ILE A 143 20.35 -2.06 -33.20
N LYS A 144 20.15 -0.76 -33.49
CA LYS A 144 20.53 0.06 -34.66
C LYS A 144 20.14 -0.35 -36.09
N GLY A 145 19.47 0.61 -36.76
CA GLY A 145 19.37 0.74 -38.21
C GLY A 145 19.31 2.20 -38.68
N SER A 146 20.48 2.85 -38.75
CA SER A 146 20.91 3.94 -39.67
C SER A 146 20.14 5.28 -39.77
N ASN A 147 20.84 6.35 -39.39
CA ASN A 147 20.69 7.73 -39.85
C ASN A 147 20.76 7.85 -41.38
N LYS A 148 19.86 8.63 -42.00
CA LYS A 148 20.19 9.43 -43.19
C LYS A 148 19.50 10.79 -43.16
N ARG A 149 20.31 11.82 -42.87
CA ARG A 149 20.06 13.25 -43.08
C ARG A 149 19.54 13.51 -44.50
N LYS A 150 18.55 14.38 -44.67
CA LYS A 150 18.53 15.37 -45.76
C LYS A 150 18.00 16.71 -45.27
N ARG A 151 18.75 17.73 -45.66
CA ARG A 151 18.80 19.12 -45.20
C ARG A 151 17.80 19.95 -46.02
N LYS A 152 17.21 20.97 -45.41
CA LYS A 152 16.39 22.01 -46.07
C LYS A 152 17.12 22.64 -47.26
N HIS A 153 16.38 22.92 -48.33
CA HIS A 153 16.31 24.26 -48.93
C HIS A 153 14.86 24.52 -49.35
#